data_AF-A0A0F2PKP8-F1
#
_entry.id   AF-A0A0F2PKP8-F1
#
_cell.length_a   1.000
_cell.length_b   1.000
_cell.length_c   1.000
_cell.angle_alpha   90.00
_cell.angle_beta   90.00
_cell.angle_gamma   90.00
#
_symmetry.space_group_name_H-M   'P 1'
#
loop_
_entity.id
_entity.type
_entity.pdbx_description
1 polymer ?
#
loop_
_entity_poly.entity_id
_entity_poly.type
_entity_poly.pdbx_seq_one_letter_code
_entity_poly.pdbx_strand_id
1 'polypeptide(L)' 'EEWWNAIPENVRPRKDQPFYHLLAESADTEYVAYVSEQNLLADDNETPVRHPQIAEFFDAGADGVYTPKERVSH' A
#
# COMPACT_ATOMS: atom_id res chain seq x y z
N GLU A 1 -5.76 20.17 -8.14
CA GLU A 1 -5.81 20.03 -9.62
C GLU A 1 -4.42 19.90 -10.24
N GLU A 2 -3.39 20.53 -9.68
CA GLU A 2 -2.02 20.53 -10.21
C GLU A 2 -1.36 19.14 -10.25
N TRP A 3 -1.53 18.31 -9.21
CA TRP A 3 -0.96 16.95 -9.21
C TRP A 3 -1.53 16.08 -10.34
N TRP A 4 -2.82 16.21 -10.65
CA TRP A 4 -3.46 15.47 -11.75
C TRP A 4 -2.98 15.95 -13.13
N ASN A 5 -2.85 17.26 -13.31
CA ASN A 5 -2.37 17.86 -14.55
C ASN A 5 -0.86 17.65 -14.75
N ALA A 6 -0.10 17.47 -13.67
CA ALA A 6 1.33 17.16 -13.71
C ALA A 6 1.62 15.70 -14.10
N ILE A 7 0.63 14.80 -14.01
CA ILE A 7 0.77 13.41 -14.45
C ILE A 7 0.61 13.38 -15.99
N PRO A 8 1.64 12.94 -16.74
CA PRO A 8 1.56 12.80 -18.18
C PRO A 8 0.37 11.92 -18.59
N GLU A 9 -0.34 12.30 -19.66
CA GLU A 9 -1.61 11.65 -20.03
C GLU A 9 -1.47 10.13 -20.26
N ASN A 10 -0.29 9.69 -20.72
CA ASN A 10 0.01 8.29 -20.98
C ASN A 10 0.20 7.43 -19.72
N VAL A 11 0.41 8.04 -18.55
CA VAL A 11 0.58 7.33 -17.27
C VAL A 11 -0.49 7.70 -16.24
N ARG A 12 -1.50 8.48 -16.65
CA ARG A 12 -2.61 8.82 -15.76
C ARG A 12 -3.33 7.55 -15.31
N PRO A 13 -3.59 7.41 -14.00
CA PRO A 13 -4.40 6.32 -13.52
C PRO A 13 -5.81 6.39 -14.09
N ARG A 14 -6.33 5.23 -14.50
CA ARG A 14 -7.75 5.10 -14.87
C ARG A 14 -8.63 5.55 -13.70
N LYS A 15 -9.72 6.24 -14.01
CA LYS A 15 -10.64 6.79 -12.99
C LYS A 15 -11.54 5.73 -12.35
N ASP A 16 -11.80 4.64 -13.07
CA ASP A 16 -12.72 3.57 -12.65
C ASP A 16 -11.96 2.37 -12.07
N GLN A 17 -11.00 2.65 -11.20
CA GLN A 17 -10.21 1.63 -10.51
C GLN A 17 -10.02 2.03 -9.05
N PRO A 18 -9.81 1.06 -8.15
CA PRO A 18 -9.54 1.36 -6.75
C PRO A 18 -8.17 2.02 -6.57
N PHE A 19 -8.11 2.86 -5.54
CA PHE A 19 -6.87 3.39 -5.00
C PHE A 19 -6.61 2.73 -3.65
N TYR A 20 -5.36 2.41 -3.39
CA TYR A 20 -4.91 1.73 -2.20
C TYR A 20 -4.03 2.64 -1.36
N HIS A 21 -4.22 2.54 -0.06
CA HIS A 21 -3.33 3.12 0.94
C HIS A 21 -2.32 2.07 1.34
N LEU A 22 -1.04 2.30 1.04
CA LEU A 22 0.03 1.36 1.29
C LEU A 22 0.87 1.78 2.49
N LEU A 23 1.23 0.79 3.29
CA LEU A 23 2.35 0.86 4.22
C LEU A 23 3.55 0.22 3.50
N ALA A 24 4.49 1.02 3.04
CA ALA A 24 5.57 0.60 2.17
C ALA A 24 6.95 0.80 2.83
N GLU A 25 7.94 0.09 2.33
CA GLU A 25 9.33 0.27 2.72
C GLU A 25 10.24 0.29 1.49
N SER A 26 11.35 0.99 1.62
CA SER A 26 12.49 0.95 0.72
C SER A 26 13.69 0.32 1.44
N ALA A 27 14.87 0.35 0.81
CA ALA A 27 16.10 -0.11 1.46
C ALA A 27 16.44 0.71 2.71
N ASP A 28 16.06 1.99 2.74
CA ASP A 28 16.53 2.95 3.74
C ASP A 28 15.42 3.51 4.64
N THR A 29 14.16 3.43 4.20
CA THR A 29 13.04 4.12 4.87
C THR A 29 11.71 3.39 4.75
N GLU A 30 10.86 3.57 5.77
CA GLU A 30 9.45 3.19 5.78
C GLU A 30 8.58 4.43 5.50
N TYR A 31 7.54 4.28 4.67
CA TYR A 31 6.66 5.38 4.29
C TYR A 31 5.25 4.92 3.92
N VAL A 32 4.33 5.87 3.94
CA VAL A 32 2.94 5.65 3.54
C VAL A 32 2.71 6.23 2.14
N ALA A 33 2.03 5.48 1.28
CA ALA A 33 1.77 5.88 -0.09
C ALA A 33 0.30 5.71 -0.49
N TYR A 34 -0.12 6.49 -1.49
CA TYR A 34 -1.41 6.35 -2.16
C TYR A 34 -1.14 5.99 -3.61
N VAL A 35 -1.64 4.84 -4.05
CA VAL A 35 -1.36 4.32 -5.39
C VAL A 35 -2.59 3.71 -6.03
N SER A 36 -2.68 3.81 -7.35
CA SER A 36 -3.71 3.14 -8.14
C SER A 36 -3.40 1.67 -8.33
N GLU A 37 -4.43 0.83 -8.44
CA GLU A 37 -4.30 -0.62 -8.68
C GLU A 37 -3.34 -0.97 -9.83
N GLN A 38 -3.43 -0.28 -10.97
CA GLN A 38 -2.57 -0.52 -12.14
C GLN A 38 -1.05 -0.41 -11.89
N ASN A 39 -0.64 0.23 -10.78
CA ASN A 39 0.76 0.41 -10.41
C ASN A 39 1.20 -0.59 -9.32
N LEU A 40 0.35 -1.57 -8.98
CA LEU A 40 0.66 -2.65 -8.05
C LEU A 40 1.08 -3.89 -8.83
N LEU A 41 2.04 -4.60 -8.26
CA LEU A 41 2.42 -5.95 -8.66
C LEU A 41 2.33 -6.82 -7.40
N ALA A 42 1.95 -8.09 -7.59
CA ALA A 42 2.00 -9.05 -6.51
C ALA A 42 3.46 -9.22 -6.06
N ASP A 43 3.67 -9.19 -4.75
CA ASP A 43 4.94 -9.59 -4.16
C ASP A 43 4.88 -11.08 -3.82
N ASP A 44 5.89 -11.82 -4.29
CA ASP A 44 6.01 -13.26 -4.07
C ASP A 44 6.98 -13.57 -2.91
N ASN A 45 7.53 -12.54 -2.24
CA ASN A 45 8.39 -12.71 -1.08
C ASN A 45 7.59 -12.87 0.22
N GLU A 46 8.02 -13.78 1.08
CA GLU A 46 7.43 -14.04 2.41
C GLU A 46 8.07 -13.17 3.51
N THR A 47 8.95 -12.23 3.14
CA THR A 47 9.61 -11.33 4.09
C THR A 47 8.62 -10.31 4.65
N PRO A 48 8.51 -10.19 5.99
CA PRO A 48 7.63 -9.19 6.59
C PRO A 48 8.06 -7.76 6.29
N VAL A 49 7.08 -6.90 6.01
CA VAL A 49 7.27 -5.44 5.90
C VAL A 49 7.60 -4.87 7.28
N ARG A 50 8.65 -4.03 7.37
CA ARG A 50 9.17 -3.45 8.63
C ARG A 50 8.39 -2.21 9.09
N HIS A 51 7.39 -1.77 8.32
CA HIS A 51 6.64 -0.55 8.61
C HIS A 51 5.94 -0.63 9.99
N PRO A 52 6.18 0.32 10.91
CA PRO A 52 5.74 0.21 12.32
C PRO A 52 4.22 0.12 12.46
N GLN A 53 3.47 0.80 11.59
CA GLN A 53 2.01 0.78 11.59
C GLN A 53 1.38 -0.56 11.13
N ILE A 54 2.19 -1.49 10.60
CA ILE A 54 1.71 -2.85 10.30
C ILE A 54 1.10 -3.47 11.55
N ALA A 55 1.78 -3.35 12.70
CA ALA A 55 1.31 -3.91 13.97
C ALA A 55 0.04 -3.23 14.51
N GLU A 56 -0.31 -2.03 14.04
CA GLU A 56 -1.55 -1.35 14.41
C GLU A 56 -2.75 -1.86 13.62
N PHE A 57 -2.53 -2.25 12.36
CA PHE A 57 -3.62 -2.59 11.43
C PHE A 57 -3.72 -4.07 11.09
N PHE A 58 -2.66 -4.83 11.30
CA PHE A 58 -2.57 -6.23 10.92
C PHE A 58 -1.97 -7.08 12.03
N ASP A 59 -2.43 -8.33 12.09
CA ASP A 59 -1.74 -9.41 12.78
C ASP A 59 -0.87 -10.15 11.78
N ALA A 60 0.41 -10.35 12.13
CA ALA A 60 1.36 -11.11 11.33
C ALA A 60 1.14 -12.61 11.57
N GLY A 61 0.70 -13.34 10.55
CA GLY A 61 0.60 -14.80 10.56
C GLY A 61 1.95 -15.48 10.43
N ALA A 62 1.97 -16.81 10.59
CA ALA A 62 3.21 -17.60 10.57
C ALA A 62 3.90 -17.64 9.19
N ASP A 63 3.17 -17.36 8.11
CA ASP A 63 3.60 -17.58 6.72
C ASP A 63 3.73 -16.27 5.92
N GLY A 64 4.07 -15.15 6.59
CA GLY A 64 4.14 -13.83 5.93
C GLY A 64 2.78 -13.23 5.55
N VAL A 65 1.68 -13.93 5.86
CA VAL A 65 0.32 -13.48 5.60
C VAL A 65 -0.15 -12.52 6.70
N TYR A 66 -0.61 -11.34 6.30
CA TYR A 66 -1.20 -10.34 7.19
C TYR A 66 -2.72 -10.48 7.26
N THR A 67 -3.27 -10.57 8.48
CA THR A 67 -4.73 -10.53 8.69
C THR A 67 -5.12 -9.16 9.22
N PRO A 68 -6.12 -8.48 8.64
CA PRO A 68 -6.59 -7.20 9.16
C PRO A 68 -7.11 -7.35 10.60
N LYS A 69 -6.67 -6.46 11.49
CA LYS A 69 -7.26 -6.33 12.82
C LYS A 69 -8.68 -5.79 12.69
N GLU A 70 -9.61 -6.30 13.49
CA GLU A 70 -10.92 -5.67 13.65
C GLU A 70 -10.70 -4.24 14.16
N ARG A 71 -10.84 -3.27 13.25
CA ARG A 71 -10.94 -1.87 13.66
C ARG A 71 -12.29 -1.70 14.33
N VAL A 72 -12.29 -1.61 15.66
CA VAL A 72 -13.40 -1.03 16.41
C VAL A 72 -13.50 0.42 15.94
N SER A 73 -14.36 0.66 14.96
CA SER A 73 -14.71 2.00 14.52
C SER A 73 -15.51 2.63 15.65
N HIS A 74 -14.97 3.70 16.26
CA HIS A 74 -15.67 4.47 17.28
C HIS A 74 -16.73 5.36 16.64
#